data_AF-A0A232LPS3-F1
#
_entry.id   AF-A0A232LPS3-F1
#
_cell.length_a   1.000
_cell.length_b   1.000
_cell.length_c   1.000
_cell.angle_alpha   90.00
_cell.angle_beta   90.00
_cell.angle_gamma   90.00
#
_symmetry.space_group_name_H-M   'P 1'
#
loop_
_entity.id
_entity.type
_entity.pdbx_description
1 polymer ?
#
loop_
_entity_poly.entity_id
_entity_poly.type
_entity_poly.pdbx_seq_one_letter_code
_entity_poly.pdbx_strand_id
1 'polypeptide(L)'
;MSISDDVALTRQGAWARRHSLSFDGGGVRGYSSLLILQKLIAKIKDIEVKHSESATSSYHPELYNKPFNSSRNSGNGNIVSSHQAREDTHRYLPCHYFDFIAGTSTGGLIAIMLARLRMPVDDAIEVFEDLSKEVFSGSRAPVWLPWIYTYNHRKLERVVKKIVDKRIPTIDPNWSKREKEFFTELTGICNCIVVANGKTKQAHTPYIFRSYISPQTTGDRKRTAGYIRNPGVRDHYPIWQVARATSAAPGYLREMHIEGRDFIDGAIGFNNPTEELYDEVEYLYGAKANSLILSIGTGLHEPRSFGGPIGVVADAL
;
A
#
# COMPACT_ATOMS: atom_id res chain seq x y z
N MET A 1 -16.39 -3.37 33.66
CA MET A 1 -16.80 -4.40 32.68
C MET A 1 -15.96 -4.19 31.44
N SER A 2 -15.06 -5.12 31.17
CA SER A 2 -14.06 -5.04 30.10
C SER A 2 -14.72 -5.20 28.73
N ILE A 3 -14.50 -4.23 27.86
CA ILE A 3 -14.85 -4.28 26.43
C ILE A 3 -13.78 -5.09 25.69
N SER A 4 -13.45 -6.29 26.18
CA SER A 4 -12.39 -7.13 25.60
C SER A 4 -12.89 -8.40 24.93
N ASP A 5 -14.14 -8.80 25.17
CA ASP A 5 -14.56 -10.17 24.89
C ASP A 5 -15.66 -10.31 23.81
N ASP A 6 -16.19 -9.21 23.25
CA ASP A 6 -17.44 -9.25 22.45
C ASP A 6 -17.34 -8.93 20.94
N VAL A 7 -16.13 -8.81 20.35
CA VAL A 7 -16.01 -8.69 18.86
C VAL A 7 -14.87 -9.53 18.29
N ALA A 8 -14.62 -10.70 18.88
CA ALA A 8 -13.92 -11.78 18.19
C ALA A 8 -14.98 -12.75 17.68
N LEU A 9 -15.68 -12.40 16.60
CA LEU A 9 -16.32 -13.40 15.74
C LEU A 9 -15.20 -14.37 15.35
N THR A 10 -15.10 -15.51 16.04
CA THR A 10 -14.12 -16.57 15.76
C THR A 10 -14.33 -17.02 14.33
N ARG A 11 -13.55 -16.46 13.40
CA ARG A 11 -13.53 -16.88 12.01
C ARG A 11 -13.17 -18.36 12.01
N GLN A 12 -14.01 -19.20 11.41
CA GLN A 12 -13.81 -20.65 11.30
C GLN A 12 -13.38 -21.00 9.86
N GLY A 13 -12.77 -22.18 9.70
CA GLY A 13 -12.37 -22.69 8.38
C GLY A 13 -11.19 -21.93 7.74
N ALA A 14 -11.16 -21.86 6.41
CA ALA A 14 -10.06 -21.26 5.65
C ALA A 14 -9.79 -19.77 5.99
N TRP A 15 -10.76 -19.08 6.58
CA TRP A 15 -10.68 -17.66 6.95
C TRP A 15 -10.27 -17.42 8.42
N ALA A 16 -10.03 -18.49 9.19
CA ALA A 16 -9.57 -18.38 10.57
C ALA A 16 -8.21 -17.66 10.66
N ARG A 17 -7.34 -17.97 9.71
CA ARG A 17 -6.00 -17.38 9.53
C ARG A 17 -6.06 -16.13 8.64
N ARG A 18 -4.92 -15.48 8.42
CA ARG A 18 -4.81 -14.21 7.69
C ARG A 18 -4.24 -14.40 6.30
N HIS A 19 -4.86 -13.72 5.33
CA HIS A 19 -4.36 -13.59 3.98
C HIS A 19 -3.75 -12.20 3.79
N SER A 20 -2.55 -12.16 3.20
CA SER A 20 -1.81 -10.92 3.09
C SER A 20 -1.26 -10.72 1.68
N LEU A 21 -1.14 -9.46 1.28
CA LEU A 21 -0.63 -9.04 -0.02
C LEU A 21 0.50 -8.04 0.19
N SER A 22 1.64 -8.21 -0.46
CA SER A 22 2.77 -7.28 -0.40
C SER A 22 3.17 -6.79 -1.79
N PHE A 23 3.56 -5.52 -1.87
CA PHE A 23 4.06 -4.88 -3.07
C PHE A 23 5.47 -4.33 -2.87
N ASP A 24 6.37 -4.73 -3.77
CA ASP A 24 7.73 -4.19 -3.78
C ASP A 24 7.75 -2.74 -4.26
N GLY A 25 8.78 -2.00 -3.87
CA GLY A 25 9.11 -0.73 -4.51
C GLY A 25 9.73 -0.92 -5.91
N GLY A 26 9.68 0.14 -6.72
CA GLY A 26 10.32 0.14 -8.05
C GLY A 26 9.94 1.31 -8.96
N GLY A 27 9.54 2.46 -8.39
CA GLY A 27 9.12 3.61 -9.15
C GLY A 27 7.95 3.31 -10.09
N VAL A 28 8.03 3.78 -11.34
CA VAL A 28 6.98 3.61 -12.36
C VAL A 28 6.66 2.13 -12.67
N ARG A 29 7.59 1.21 -12.37
CA ARG A 29 7.42 -0.23 -12.60
C ARG A 29 6.31 -0.84 -11.73
N GLY A 30 5.89 -0.16 -10.65
CA GLY A 30 4.71 -0.57 -9.86
C GLY A 30 3.42 -0.72 -10.69
N TYR A 31 3.37 -0.12 -11.88
CA TYR A 31 2.30 -0.37 -12.85
C TYR A 31 2.14 -1.85 -13.21
N SER A 32 3.25 -2.59 -13.37
CA SER A 32 3.19 -4.03 -13.68
C SER A 32 2.55 -4.82 -12.53
N SER A 33 2.83 -4.44 -11.29
CA SER A 33 2.23 -5.07 -10.10
C SER A 33 0.71 -4.90 -10.07
N LEU A 34 0.21 -3.71 -10.45
CA LEU A 34 -1.23 -3.46 -10.58
C LEU A 34 -1.86 -4.27 -11.73
N LEU A 35 -1.17 -4.44 -12.86
CA LEU A 35 -1.66 -5.28 -13.97
C LEU A 35 -1.74 -6.76 -13.58
N ILE A 36 -0.75 -7.27 -12.84
CA ILE A 36 -0.77 -8.63 -12.29
C ILE A 36 -1.98 -8.78 -11.35
N LEU A 37 -2.16 -7.83 -10.43
CA LEU A 37 -3.29 -7.85 -9.50
C LEU A 37 -4.63 -7.78 -10.24
N GLN A 38 -4.75 -6.95 -11.28
CA GLN A 38 -5.98 -6.82 -12.08
C GLN A 38 -6.37 -8.17 -12.67
N LYS A 39 -5.40 -8.90 -13.24
CA LYS A 39 -5.64 -10.24 -13.78
C LYS A 39 -6.01 -11.26 -12.69
N LEU A 40 -5.40 -11.17 -11.52
CA LEU A 40 -5.75 -12.01 -10.38
C LEU A 40 -7.20 -11.76 -9.92
N ILE A 41 -7.57 -10.50 -9.67
CA ILE A 41 -8.92 -10.14 -9.24
C ILE A 41 -9.96 -10.55 -10.28
N ALA A 42 -9.67 -10.38 -11.58
CA ALA A 42 -10.54 -10.86 -12.65
C ALA A 42 -10.76 -12.39 -12.59
N LYS A 43 -9.69 -13.17 -12.32
CA LYS A 43 -9.82 -14.62 -12.12
C LYS A 43 -10.62 -14.97 -10.87
N ILE A 44 -10.45 -14.23 -9.78
CA ILE A 44 -11.23 -14.45 -8.55
C ILE A 44 -12.72 -14.16 -8.81
N LYS A 45 -13.05 -13.06 -9.51
CA LYS A 45 -14.41 -12.78 -9.99
C LYS A 45 -14.98 -13.97 -10.75
N ASP A 46 -14.25 -14.48 -11.75
CA ASP A 46 -14.71 -15.61 -12.56
C ASP A 46 -15.00 -16.86 -11.71
N ILE A 47 -14.21 -17.09 -10.65
CA ILE A 47 -14.42 -18.19 -9.70
C ILE A 47 -15.66 -17.94 -8.83
N GLU A 48 -15.82 -16.74 -8.27
CA GLU A 48 -16.97 -16.38 -7.43
C GLU A 48 -18.29 -16.53 -8.20
N VAL A 49 -18.36 -15.94 -9.40
CA VAL A 49 -19.56 -15.99 -10.26
C VAL A 49 -19.94 -17.42 -10.64
N LYS A 50 -18.96 -18.31 -10.83
CA LYS A 50 -19.22 -19.74 -11.12
C LYS A 50 -19.80 -20.51 -9.94
N HIS A 51 -19.47 -20.13 -8.71
CA HIS A 51 -19.90 -20.85 -7.51
C HIS A 51 -21.19 -20.30 -6.88
N SER A 52 -21.54 -19.04 -7.17
CA SER A 52 -22.82 -18.45 -6.75
C SER A 52 -23.20 -17.31 -7.68
N GLU A 53 -24.35 -17.41 -8.36
CA GLU A 53 -24.94 -16.33 -9.17
C GLU A 53 -25.28 -15.08 -8.31
N SER A 54 -25.25 -15.21 -6.97
CA SER A 54 -25.63 -14.19 -5.99
C SER A 54 -24.64 -14.13 -4.81
N ALA A 55 -23.32 -14.21 -5.05
CA ALA A 55 -22.37 -13.84 -3.99
C ALA A 55 -22.57 -12.35 -3.63
N THR A 56 -23.17 -12.09 -2.46
CA THR A 56 -23.53 -10.72 -2.03
C THR A 56 -22.42 -10.00 -1.27
N SER A 57 -21.39 -10.69 -0.75
CA SER A 57 -20.05 -10.12 -0.47
C SER A 57 -19.07 -11.17 0.06
N SER A 58 -17.78 -11.04 -0.25
CA SER A 58 -16.69 -11.36 0.68
C SER A 58 -16.47 -10.14 1.60
N TYR A 59 -17.20 -10.09 2.72
CA TYR A 59 -17.01 -9.14 3.84
C TYR A 59 -16.94 -7.63 3.52
N HIS A 60 -17.85 -7.08 2.69
CA HIS A 60 -18.44 -5.74 2.87
C HIS A 60 -19.42 -5.46 1.70
N PRO A 61 -20.70 -5.11 1.96
CA PRO A 61 -21.69 -4.89 0.91
C PRO A 61 -21.71 -3.46 0.32
N GLU A 62 -20.81 -2.56 0.73
CA GLU A 62 -20.84 -1.20 0.20
C GLU A 62 -20.06 -1.09 -1.11
N LEU A 63 -20.81 -0.86 -2.18
CA LEU A 63 -20.29 -0.56 -3.50
C LEU A 63 -19.39 0.68 -3.45
N TYR A 64 -18.23 0.57 -4.09
CA TYR A 64 -17.37 1.71 -4.31
C TYR A 64 -18.02 2.67 -5.32
N ASN A 65 -18.70 3.71 -4.84
CA ASN A 65 -19.57 4.56 -5.65
C ASN A 65 -18.89 5.79 -6.29
N LYS A 66 -17.57 5.78 -6.50
CA LYS A 66 -16.88 6.96 -7.06
C LYS A 66 -15.92 6.52 -8.18
N PRO A 67 -16.19 6.73 -9.47
CA PRO A 67 -15.14 6.65 -10.50
C PRO A 67 -14.19 7.87 -10.44
N PHE A 68 -12.91 7.70 -10.79
CA PHE A 68 -11.91 8.79 -10.74
C PHE A 68 -12.22 9.96 -11.68
N ASN A 69 -12.73 9.59 -12.86
CA ASN A 69 -12.88 10.43 -14.04
C ASN A 69 -14.29 10.27 -14.61
N SER A 70 -15.28 10.94 -14.04
CA SER A 70 -16.59 11.15 -14.68
C SER A 70 -16.52 12.11 -15.89
N SER A 71 -15.33 12.63 -16.24
CA SER A 71 -15.12 13.65 -17.27
C SER A 71 -14.34 13.21 -18.52
N ARG A 72 -13.91 11.94 -18.64
CA ARG A 72 -13.44 11.44 -19.94
C ARG A 72 -14.67 11.19 -20.82
N ASN A 73 -15.05 12.23 -21.57
CA ASN A 73 -16.08 12.18 -22.59
C ASN A 73 -15.98 10.88 -23.38
N SER A 74 -17.11 10.15 -23.40
CA SER A 74 -17.37 9.02 -24.27
C SER A 74 -17.10 9.41 -25.73
N GLY A 75 -15.90 9.10 -26.21
CA GLY A 75 -15.59 9.05 -27.63
C GLY A 75 -16.36 7.88 -28.24
N ASN A 76 -17.16 8.18 -29.25
CA ASN A 76 -18.25 7.41 -29.81
C ASN A 76 -17.83 6.04 -30.42
N GLY A 77 -17.53 5.01 -29.61
CA GLY A 77 -17.22 3.67 -30.10
C GLY A 77 -17.40 2.56 -29.05
N ASN A 78 -18.34 1.64 -29.29
CA ASN A 78 -18.58 0.36 -28.58
C ASN A 78 -18.33 0.36 -27.05
N ILE A 79 -19.04 1.24 -26.34
CA ILE A 79 -18.85 1.54 -24.91
C ILE A 79 -19.58 0.56 -23.97
N VAL A 80 -20.56 -0.21 -24.45
CA VAL A 80 -21.42 -1.04 -23.59
C VAL A 80 -20.65 -2.18 -22.90
N SER A 81 -19.65 -2.78 -23.56
CA SER A 81 -18.87 -3.89 -22.96
C SER A 81 -17.87 -3.45 -21.89
N SER A 82 -17.30 -2.23 -22.00
CA SER A 82 -16.27 -1.76 -21.08
C SER A 82 -16.84 -1.17 -19.79
N HIS A 83 -18.03 -0.54 -19.85
CA HIS A 83 -18.71 -0.04 -18.66
C HIS A 83 -19.25 -1.17 -17.79
N GLN A 84 -19.88 -2.19 -18.38
CA GLN A 84 -20.39 -3.33 -17.63
C GLN A 84 -19.24 -4.16 -17.01
N ALA A 85 -18.14 -4.35 -17.76
CA ALA A 85 -16.94 -4.99 -17.23
C ALA A 85 -16.31 -4.22 -16.06
N ARG A 86 -16.34 -2.87 -16.09
CA ARG A 86 -15.85 -1.99 -15.02
C ARG A 86 -16.76 -1.96 -13.79
N GLU A 87 -18.08 -1.89 -13.98
CA GLU A 87 -19.04 -1.97 -12.87
C GLU A 87 -18.92 -3.30 -12.13
N ASP A 88 -18.60 -4.38 -12.84
CA ASP A 88 -18.40 -5.68 -12.21
C ASP A 88 -17.08 -5.83 -11.43
N THR A 89 -15.97 -5.24 -11.88
CA THR A 89 -14.68 -5.31 -11.15
C THR A 89 -14.71 -4.48 -9.87
N HIS A 90 -15.57 -3.47 -9.82
CA HIS A 90 -15.81 -2.64 -8.63
C HIS A 90 -16.52 -3.39 -7.49
N ARG A 91 -17.05 -4.60 -7.74
CA ARG A 91 -17.66 -5.48 -6.73
C ARG A 91 -16.63 -6.35 -5.99
N TYR A 92 -15.45 -6.57 -6.57
CA TYR A 92 -14.46 -7.51 -6.05
C TYR A 92 -13.15 -6.79 -5.74
N LEU A 93 -13.11 -6.11 -4.60
CA LEU A 93 -11.96 -5.31 -4.19
C LEU A 93 -10.86 -6.19 -3.58
N PRO A 94 -9.57 -5.86 -3.71
CA PRO A 94 -8.50 -6.60 -3.03
C PRO A 94 -8.71 -6.72 -1.52
N CYS A 95 -9.25 -5.69 -0.88
CA CYS A 95 -9.55 -5.68 0.56
C CYS A 95 -10.67 -6.65 0.98
N HIS A 96 -11.39 -7.29 0.04
CA HIS A 96 -12.34 -8.36 0.33
C HIS A 96 -11.64 -9.72 0.56
N TYR A 97 -10.44 -9.89 0.00
CA TYR A 97 -9.72 -11.16 -0.03
C TYR A 97 -8.45 -11.19 0.84
N PHE A 98 -7.89 -10.00 1.11
CA PHE A 98 -6.69 -9.82 1.91
C PHE A 98 -7.01 -9.01 3.16
N ASP A 99 -6.62 -9.55 4.31
CA ASP A 99 -6.74 -8.90 5.61
C ASP A 99 -5.68 -7.81 5.80
N PHE A 100 -4.51 -8.02 5.18
CA PHE A 100 -3.38 -7.09 5.20
C PHE A 100 -2.88 -6.79 3.78
N ILE A 101 -2.62 -5.51 3.51
CA ILE A 101 -1.89 -5.08 2.32
C ILE A 101 -0.69 -4.22 2.74
N ALA A 102 0.51 -4.68 2.38
CA ALA A 102 1.77 -4.01 2.68
C ALA A 102 2.43 -3.47 1.41
N GLY A 103 3.23 -2.42 1.56
CA GLY A 103 4.01 -1.89 0.44
C GLY A 103 5.20 -1.03 0.85
N THR A 104 6.24 -1.04 0.00
CA THR A 104 7.40 -0.14 0.08
C THR A 104 7.46 0.76 -1.14
N SER A 105 7.90 2.02 -0.99
CA SER A 105 8.03 2.98 -2.09
C SER A 105 6.70 3.14 -2.86
N THR A 106 6.74 3.03 -4.18
CA THR A 106 5.54 2.98 -5.03
C THR A 106 4.60 1.82 -4.69
N GLY A 107 5.10 0.69 -4.20
CA GLY A 107 4.28 -0.37 -3.61
C GLY A 107 3.52 0.11 -2.36
N GLY A 108 4.11 0.99 -1.56
CA GLY A 108 3.44 1.65 -0.42
C GLY A 108 2.30 2.57 -0.86
N LEU A 109 2.48 3.30 -1.97
CA LEU A 109 1.40 4.08 -2.59
C LEU A 109 0.27 3.18 -3.07
N ILE A 110 0.58 2.05 -3.70
CA ILE A 110 -0.39 1.04 -4.15
C ILE A 110 -1.14 0.45 -2.94
N ALA A 111 -0.43 0.09 -1.87
CA ALA A 111 -1.04 -0.43 -0.64
C ALA A 111 -2.04 0.56 -0.03
N ILE A 112 -1.70 1.85 0.02
CA ILE A 112 -2.62 2.92 0.46
C ILE A 112 -3.88 2.97 -0.43
N MET A 113 -3.72 2.91 -1.75
CA MET A 113 -4.87 2.95 -2.68
C MET A 113 -5.82 1.76 -2.45
N LEU A 114 -5.27 0.55 -2.34
CA LEU A 114 -6.06 -0.68 -2.32
C LEU A 114 -6.64 -1.00 -0.94
N ALA A 115 -5.88 -0.84 0.14
CA ALA A 115 -6.37 -1.10 1.50
C ALA A 115 -7.04 0.13 2.09
N ARG A 116 -6.27 1.22 2.28
CA ARG A 116 -6.72 2.36 3.08
C ARG A 116 -7.82 3.18 2.40
N LEU A 117 -7.77 3.29 1.07
CA LEU A 117 -8.74 4.00 0.24
C LEU A 117 -9.74 3.06 -0.47
N ARG A 118 -9.60 1.74 -0.26
CA ARG A 118 -10.49 0.69 -0.81
C ARG A 118 -10.76 0.83 -2.30
N MET A 119 -9.75 1.22 -3.09
CA MET A 119 -9.95 1.39 -4.52
C MET A 119 -10.05 0.05 -5.24
N PRO A 120 -10.96 -0.08 -6.23
CA PRO A 120 -10.87 -1.11 -7.25
C PRO A 120 -9.52 -1.05 -7.95
N VAL A 121 -9.03 -2.19 -8.46
CA VAL A 121 -7.72 -2.25 -9.12
C VAL A 121 -7.67 -1.35 -10.35
N ASP A 122 -8.75 -1.29 -11.13
CA ASP A 122 -8.84 -0.43 -12.33
C ASP A 122 -8.71 1.05 -11.97
N ASP A 123 -9.34 1.47 -10.88
CA ASP A 123 -9.25 2.83 -10.36
C ASP A 123 -7.85 3.13 -9.81
N ALA A 124 -7.21 2.16 -9.15
CA ALA A 124 -5.83 2.30 -8.71
C ALA A 124 -4.87 2.41 -9.90
N ILE A 125 -5.10 1.69 -10.99
CA ILE A 125 -4.34 1.82 -12.26
C ILE A 125 -4.46 3.24 -12.81
N GLU A 126 -5.68 3.77 -12.96
CA GLU A 126 -5.91 5.13 -13.47
C GLU A 126 -5.22 6.18 -12.59
N VAL A 127 -5.38 6.06 -11.28
CA VAL A 127 -4.74 6.96 -10.30
C VAL A 127 -3.22 6.85 -10.38
N PHE A 128 -2.67 5.65 -10.54
CA PHE A 128 -1.23 5.43 -10.65
C PHE A 128 -0.65 6.00 -11.94
N GLU A 129 -1.36 5.89 -13.06
CA GLU A 129 -0.96 6.53 -14.32
C GLU A 129 -0.89 8.04 -14.21
N ASP A 130 -1.92 8.66 -13.60
CA ASP A 130 -1.98 10.10 -13.45
C ASP A 130 -0.94 10.59 -12.43
N LEU A 131 -0.74 9.85 -11.33
CA LEU A 131 0.36 10.09 -10.40
C LEU A 131 1.71 9.98 -11.11
N SER A 132 1.92 8.98 -11.97
CA SER A 132 3.17 8.80 -12.69
C SER A 132 3.43 9.91 -13.71
N LYS A 133 2.39 10.33 -14.45
CA LYS A 133 2.47 11.47 -15.37
C LYS A 133 2.69 12.78 -14.63
N GLU A 134 2.13 12.96 -13.45
CA GLU A 134 2.32 14.19 -12.69
C GLU A 134 3.68 14.21 -11.99
N VAL A 135 4.08 13.14 -11.30
CA VAL A 135 5.24 13.14 -10.42
C VAL A 135 6.51 12.73 -11.15
N PHE A 136 6.43 11.76 -12.06
CA PHE A 136 7.61 11.09 -12.63
C PHE A 136 7.97 11.53 -14.07
N SER A 137 7.26 12.49 -14.65
CA SER A 137 7.48 13.00 -16.02
C SER A 137 8.49 14.17 -16.14
N GLY A 138 9.20 14.51 -15.06
CA GLY A 138 10.19 15.60 -15.07
C GLY A 138 11.51 15.22 -15.74
N SER A 139 12.23 16.22 -16.26
CA SER A 139 13.60 16.08 -16.77
C SER A 139 14.49 15.47 -15.69
N ARG A 140 15.21 14.40 -16.02
CA ARG A 140 16.16 13.75 -15.10
C ARG A 140 17.20 14.78 -14.68
N ALA A 141 17.30 15.03 -13.37
CA ALA A 141 18.40 15.81 -12.85
C ALA A 141 19.72 15.08 -13.16
N PRO A 142 20.81 15.80 -13.47
CA PRO A 142 22.07 15.14 -13.74
C PRO A 142 22.56 14.40 -12.50
N VAL A 143 22.81 13.08 -12.62
CA VAL A 143 23.13 12.17 -11.51
C VAL A 143 24.37 12.62 -10.70
N TRP A 144 25.25 13.44 -11.28
CA TRP A 144 26.43 13.98 -10.61
C TRP A 144 26.17 15.14 -9.64
N LEU A 145 24.93 15.66 -9.55
CA LEU A 145 24.56 16.77 -8.66
C LEU A 145 23.73 16.28 -7.47
N PRO A 146 24.35 15.87 -6.33
CA PRO A 146 23.66 15.23 -5.20
C PRO A 146 22.64 16.13 -4.48
N TRP A 147 22.66 17.43 -4.72
CA TRP A 147 21.72 18.40 -4.13
C TRP A 147 20.47 18.64 -4.98
N ILE A 148 20.44 18.11 -6.21
CA ILE A 148 19.31 18.28 -7.13
C ILE A 148 18.50 16.99 -7.15
N TYR A 149 17.27 17.08 -6.68
CA TYR A 149 16.33 15.97 -6.70
C TYR A 149 15.61 15.94 -8.05
N THR A 150 15.50 14.74 -8.62
CA THR A 150 14.84 14.53 -9.92
C THR A 150 13.37 14.93 -9.91
N TYR A 151 12.68 14.77 -8.77
CA TYR A 151 11.25 15.01 -8.65
C TYR A 151 10.89 16.02 -7.55
N ASN A 152 9.78 16.71 -7.77
CA ASN A 152 9.27 17.70 -6.82
C ASN A 152 8.36 17.04 -5.76
N HIS A 153 8.88 16.89 -4.54
CA HIS A 153 8.13 16.33 -3.41
C HIS A 153 6.80 17.05 -3.13
N ARG A 154 6.72 18.38 -3.29
CA ARG A 154 5.47 19.13 -3.10
C ARG A 154 4.41 18.77 -4.14
N LYS A 155 4.81 18.32 -5.33
CA LYS A 155 3.87 17.84 -6.35
C LYS A 155 3.27 16.50 -5.93
N LEU A 156 4.11 15.55 -5.48
CA LEU A 156 3.65 14.28 -4.91
C LEU A 156 2.68 14.52 -3.74
N GLU A 157 3.05 15.39 -2.78
CA GLU A 157 2.18 15.73 -1.65
C GLU A 157 0.80 16.26 -2.09
N ARG A 158 0.78 17.17 -3.07
CA ARG A 158 -0.48 17.71 -3.63
C ARG A 158 -1.32 16.63 -4.31
N VAL A 159 -0.69 15.75 -5.10
CA VAL A 159 -1.39 14.67 -5.80
C VAL A 159 -1.98 13.69 -4.79
N VAL A 160 -1.21 13.26 -3.79
CA VAL A 160 -1.70 12.34 -2.76
C VAL A 160 -2.84 12.96 -1.94
N LYS A 161 -2.73 14.23 -1.55
CA LYS A 161 -3.84 14.94 -0.88
C LYS A 161 -5.12 14.93 -1.72
N LYS A 162 -5.03 15.27 -3.01
CA LYS A 162 -6.17 15.20 -3.93
C LYS A 162 -6.76 13.80 -4.06
N ILE A 163 -5.92 12.77 -4.09
CA ILE A 163 -6.37 11.38 -4.14
C ILE A 163 -7.14 11.03 -2.86
N VAL A 164 -6.58 11.35 -1.69
CA VAL A 164 -7.24 11.13 -0.39
C VAL A 164 -8.59 11.85 -0.35
N ASP A 165 -8.63 13.14 -0.66
CA ASP A 165 -9.88 13.93 -0.65
C ASP A 165 -10.96 13.33 -1.55
N LYS A 166 -10.60 12.81 -2.73
CA LYS A 166 -11.54 12.21 -3.69
C LYS A 166 -11.99 10.81 -3.29
N ARG A 167 -11.14 10.04 -2.61
CA ARG A 167 -11.26 8.58 -2.49
C ARG A 167 -11.41 8.07 -1.05
N ILE A 168 -11.45 8.96 -0.07
CA ILE A 168 -11.76 8.59 1.31
C ILE A 168 -13.05 7.73 1.33
N PRO A 169 -13.00 6.54 1.96
CA PRO A 169 -14.17 5.70 2.15
C PRO A 169 -15.22 6.40 3.02
N THR A 170 -16.49 6.20 2.70
CA THR A 170 -17.65 6.78 3.41
C THR A 170 -18.49 5.73 4.13
N ILE A 171 -17.88 4.59 4.45
CA ILE A 171 -18.54 3.40 5.00
C ILE A 171 -19.22 3.70 6.34
N ASP A 172 -18.48 4.29 7.28
CA ASP A 172 -19.06 4.73 8.54
C ASP A 172 -19.30 6.25 8.50
N PRO A 173 -20.57 6.70 8.59
CA PRO A 173 -20.88 8.12 8.64
C PRO A 173 -20.33 8.80 9.90
N ASN A 174 -20.05 8.05 10.98
CA ASN A 174 -19.61 8.60 12.27
C ASN A 174 -18.11 8.94 12.29
N TRP A 175 -17.32 8.45 11.35
CA TRP A 175 -15.91 8.82 11.25
C TRP A 175 -15.74 10.32 11.02
N SER A 176 -14.95 10.95 11.88
CA SER A 176 -14.55 12.34 11.72
C SER A 176 -13.71 12.53 10.45
N LYS A 177 -13.67 13.76 9.96
CA LYS A 177 -12.80 14.15 8.84
C LYS A 177 -11.33 13.79 9.12
N ARG A 178 -10.88 13.99 10.35
CA ARG A 178 -9.51 13.69 10.76
C ARG A 178 -9.20 12.20 10.66
N GLU A 179 -10.07 11.33 11.18
CA GLU A 179 -9.85 9.89 11.12
C GLU A 179 -9.78 9.38 9.67
N LYS A 180 -10.57 9.97 8.78
CA LYS A 180 -10.58 9.66 7.34
C LYS A 180 -9.26 10.03 6.64
N GLU A 181 -8.65 11.16 7.00
CA GLU A 181 -7.43 11.68 6.37
C GLU A 181 -6.12 11.13 6.98
N PHE A 182 -6.21 10.47 8.13
CA PHE A 182 -5.06 9.94 8.86
C PHE A 182 -4.89 8.44 8.62
N PHE A 183 -3.63 7.99 8.65
CA PHE A 183 -3.24 6.60 8.56
C PHE A 183 -3.45 5.94 9.94
N THR A 184 -4.72 5.69 10.25
CA THR A 184 -5.21 5.13 11.52
C THR A 184 -6.12 3.93 11.28
N GLU A 185 -6.40 3.19 12.35
CA GLU A 185 -7.48 2.22 12.42
C GLU A 185 -8.82 2.85 12.09
N LEU A 186 -9.56 2.18 11.20
CA LEU A 186 -10.95 2.44 10.89
C LEU A 186 -11.67 1.09 10.77
N THR A 187 -12.82 0.96 11.43
CA THR A 187 -13.61 -0.28 11.42
C THR A 187 -13.98 -0.69 9.99
N GLY A 188 -13.81 -1.97 9.64
CA GLY A 188 -14.16 -2.46 8.30
C GLY A 188 -13.24 -1.97 7.17
N ILE A 189 -12.11 -1.31 7.48
CA ILE A 189 -11.06 -1.00 6.52
C ILE A 189 -9.94 -2.05 6.66
N CYS A 190 -9.42 -2.53 5.52
CA CYS A 190 -8.32 -3.49 5.47
C CYS A 190 -7.05 -2.91 6.11
N ASN A 191 -6.30 -3.75 6.82
CA ASN A 191 -5.08 -3.33 7.49
C ASN A 191 -4.00 -3.00 6.45
N CYS A 192 -3.47 -1.79 6.54
CA CYS A 192 -2.47 -1.28 5.62
C CYS A 192 -1.14 -1.10 6.35
N ILE A 193 -0.08 -1.63 5.74
CA ILE A 193 1.30 -1.47 6.18
C ILE A 193 2.07 -0.71 5.10
N VAL A 194 2.79 0.33 5.51
CA VAL A 194 3.69 1.05 4.60
C VAL A 194 5.07 1.12 5.22
N VAL A 195 6.09 0.70 4.47
CA VAL A 195 7.47 0.64 4.95
C VAL A 195 8.27 1.83 4.42
N ALA A 196 9.00 2.48 5.31
CA ALA A 196 10.02 3.48 4.99
C ALA A 196 11.27 3.21 5.85
N ASN A 197 12.35 3.92 5.60
CA ASN A 197 13.51 3.92 6.49
C ASN A 197 13.48 5.16 7.38
N GLY A 198 13.33 4.95 8.69
CA GLY A 198 13.50 6.00 9.68
C GLY A 198 14.97 6.15 10.05
N LYS A 199 15.52 7.35 9.89
CA LYS A 199 16.87 7.70 10.33
C LYS A 199 16.85 7.94 11.84
N THR A 200 17.63 7.15 12.56
CA THR A 200 17.98 7.41 13.96
C THR A 200 19.38 8.01 14.04
N LYS A 201 19.82 8.45 15.22
CA LYS A 201 21.21 8.94 15.42
C LYS A 201 22.29 7.91 15.08
N GLN A 202 21.94 6.63 14.96
CA GLN A 202 22.88 5.50 14.89
C GLN A 202 22.80 4.70 13.59
N ALA A 203 21.62 4.62 12.95
CA ALA A 203 21.43 3.90 11.69
C ALA A 203 20.12 4.27 10.98
N HIS A 204 20.01 3.91 9.70
CA HIS A 204 18.73 3.74 9.02
C HIS A 204 18.11 2.42 9.47
N THR A 205 16.88 2.48 9.97
CA THR A 205 16.14 1.30 10.41
C THR A 205 14.79 1.28 9.73
N PRO A 206 14.27 0.09 9.39
CA PRO A 206 12.94 -0.02 8.81
C PRO A 206 11.91 0.52 9.80
N TYR A 207 10.97 1.28 9.25
CA TYR A 207 9.87 1.88 9.95
C TYR A 207 8.57 1.46 9.29
N ILE A 208 7.73 0.80 10.08
CA ILE A 208 6.43 0.33 9.66
C ILE A 208 5.39 1.36 10.11
N PHE A 209 4.79 2.05 9.15
CA PHE A 209 3.54 2.78 9.36
C PHE A 209 2.38 1.80 9.33
N ARG A 210 1.47 1.91 10.30
CA ARG A 210 0.32 0.99 10.47
C ARG A 210 -0.98 1.76 10.44
N SER A 211 -1.96 1.27 9.68
CA SER A 211 -3.33 1.80 9.71
C SER A 211 -4.21 1.09 10.73
N TYR A 212 -3.64 0.53 11.79
CA TYR A 212 -4.33 -0.19 12.85
C TYR A 212 -3.54 -0.09 14.15
N ILE A 213 -4.17 -0.45 15.26
CA ILE A 213 -3.50 -0.43 16.57
C ILE A 213 -2.61 -1.66 16.72
N SER A 214 -1.32 -1.45 16.96
CA SER A 214 -0.42 -2.53 17.38
C SER A 214 -0.45 -2.66 18.91
N PRO A 215 -0.59 -3.88 19.48
CA PRO A 215 -0.56 -4.10 20.92
C PRO A 215 0.72 -3.54 21.55
N GLN A 216 0.57 -2.88 22.71
CA GLN A 216 1.73 -2.43 23.48
C GLN A 216 2.55 -3.63 23.94
N THR A 217 3.87 -3.52 23.88
CA THR A 217 4.79 -4.48 24.52
C THR A 217 4.69 -4.32 26.04
N THR A 218 3.68 -4.95 26.64
CA THR A 218 3.57 -5.05 28.10
C THR A 218 4.53 -6.15 28.57
N GLY A 219 5.77 -5.77 28.86
CA GLY A 219 6.59 -6.51 29.82
C GLY A 219 7.77 -7.33 29.31
N ASP A 220 7.88 -7.67 28.01
CA ASP A 220 8.95 -8.59 27.57
C ASP A 220 9.71 -8.11 26.32
N ARG A 221 10.28 -6.90 26.41
CA ARG A 221 11.15 -6.31 25.37
C ARG A 221 12.27 -7.25 24.88
N LYS A 222 12.73 -8.21 25.70
CA LYS A 222 13.82 -9.14 25.34
C LYS A 222 13.38 -10.26 24.39
N ARG A 223 12.13 -10.71 24.42
CA ARG A 223 11.61 -11.75 23.50
C ARG A 223 11.23 -11.19 22.13
N THR A 224 10.81 -9.93 22.08
CA THR A 224 10.33 -9.27 20.85
C THR A 224 11.36 -8.36 20.16
N ALA A 225 12.56 -8.18 20.75
CA ALA A 225 13.58 -7.21 20.32
C ALA A 225 14.09 -7.38 18.87
N GLY A 226 13.79 -8.48 18.18
CA GLY A 226 14.17 -8.70 16.78
C GLY A 226 13.01 -8.67 15.78
N TYR A 227 11.78 -8.98 16.21
CA TYR A 227 10.64 -9.25 15.32
C TYR A 227 9.78 -8.01 15.05
N ILE A 228 9.66 -7.09 16.00
CA ILE A 228 8.73 -5.97 15.87
C ILE A 228 9.49 -4.70 15.52
N ARG A 229 9.20 -4.14 14.33
CA ARG A 229 9.74 -2.83 13.95
C ARG A 229 8.96 -1.72 14.66
N ASN A 230 9.70 -0.77 15.25
CA ASN A 230 9.18 0.41 15.93
C ASN A 230 7.95 0.12 16.85
N PRO A 231 8.10 -0.77 17.87
CA PRO A 231 7.03 -1.07 18.80
C PRO A 231 6.73 0.14 19.71
N GLY A 232 5.47 0.49 19.91
CA GLY A 232 5.10 1.61 20.77
C GLY A 232 3.77 2.27 20.41
N VAL A 233 3.46 3.36 21.10
CA VAL A 233 2.22 4.12 20.89
C VAL A 233 2.22 4.75 19.51
N ARG A 234 1.25 4.29 18.71
CA ARG A 234 0.56 4.95 17.59
C ARG A 234 1.20 6.25 17.11
N ASP A 235 1.87 6.17 15.96
CA ASP A 235 2.08 7.37 15.19
C ASP A 235 0.82 7.71 14.40
N HIS A 236 0.38 8.96 14.48
CA HIS A 236 -0.82 9.45 13.80
C HIS A 236 -0.42 10.42 12.69
N TYR A 237 -0.10 9.84 11.54
CA TYR A 237 0.30 10.63 10.38
C TYR A 237 -0.85 10.75 9.39
N PRO A 238 -1.12 11.95 8.83
CA PRO A 238 -1.88 12.10 7.61
C PRO A 238 -1.40 11.15 6.52
N ILE A 239 -2.31 10.56 5.75
CA ILE A 239 -1.99 9.58 4.70
C ILE A 239 -0.93 10.14 3.72
N TRP A 240 -1.00 11.43 3.40
CA TRP A 240 -0.03 12.07 2.51
C TRP A 240 1.40 12.10 3.07
N GLN A 241 1.56 12.14 4.40
CA GLN A 241 2.88 12.09 5.02
C GLN A 241 3.47 10.69 4.93
N VAL A 242 2.66 9.66 5.19
CA VAL A 242 3.08 8.26 5.03
C VAL A 242 3.49 7.98 3.59
N ALA A 243 2.67 8.39 2.62
CA ALA A 243 2.93 8.26 1.19
C ALA A 243 4.23 8.95 0.74
N ARG A 244 4.49 10.17 1.25
CA ARG A 244 5.75 10.87 0.95
C ARG A 244 6.91 10.13 1.63
N ALA A 245 6.83 9.80 2.91
CA ALA A 245 7.91 9.15 3.65
C ALA A 245 8.41 7.87 2.95
N THR A 246 7.49 7.00 2.53
CA THR A 246 7.86 5.75 1.83
C THR A 246 8.46 5.99 0.44
N SER A 247 8.11 7.08 -0.25
CA SER A 247 8.58 7.37 -1.61
C SER A 247 9.83 8.27 -1.65
N ALA A 248 10.43 8.60 -0.51
CA ALA A 248 11.53 9.57 -0.42
C ALA A 248 12.89 8.98 -0.84
N ALA A 249 12.99 8.54 -2.10
CA ALA A 249 14.17 7.85 -2.64
C ALA A 249 15.32 8.85 -2.86
N PRO A 250 16.53 8.61 -2.31
CA PRO A 250 17.67 9.49 -2.51
C PRO A 250 17.98 9.73 -3.99
N GLY A 251 18.29 10.98 -4.36
CA GLY A 251 18.48 11.41 -5.76
C GLY A 251 17.16 11.63 -6.54
N TYR A 252 16.05 11.05 -6.11
CA TYR A 252 14.75 11.21 -6.74
C TYR A 252 13.85 12.18 -5.99
N LEU A 253 13.63 11.96 -4.70
CA LEU A 253 12.78 12.78 -3.84
C LEU A 253 13.53 13.11 -2.54
N ARG A 254 13.37 14.36 -2.08
CA ARG A 254 13.99 14.82 -0.83
C ARG A 254 13.55 13.95 0.35
N GLU A 255 14.41 13.80 1.34
CA GLU A 255 14.08 13.19 2.64
C GLU A 255 12.92 13.90 3.34
N MET A 256 12.16 13.15 4.14
CA MET A 256 10.98 13.64 4.83
C MET A 256 11.21 13.76 6.33
N HIS A 257 11.15 14.99 6.84
CA HIS A 257 11.18 15.23 8.28
C HIS A 257 9.76 15.21 8.87
N ILE A 258 9.52 14.35 9.86
CA ILE A 258 8.26 14.30 10.63
C ILE A 258 8.63 14.11 12.10
N GLU A 259 8.15 15.01 12.97
CA GLU A 259 8.25 14.89 14.44
C GLU A 259 9.66 14.54 14.96
N GLY A 260 10.70 15.16 14.39
CA GLY A 260 12.09 14.95 14.83
C GLY A 260 12.76 13.71 14.23
N ARG A 261 12.12 13.02 13.28
CA ARG A 261 12.68 11.88 12.55
C ARG A 261 12.74 12.17 11.05
N ASP A 262 13.86 11.82 10.43
CA ASP A 262 14.00 11.86 8.97
C ASP A 262 13.62 10.50 8.38
N PHE A 263 12.86 10.52 7.30
CA PHE A 263 12.45 9.34 6.56
C PHE A 263 12.99 9.39 5.14
N ILE A 264 13.50 8.24 4.69
CA ILE A 264 13.85 7.97 3.30
C ILE A 264 13.12 6.71 2.83
N ASP A 265 13.17 6.46 1.53
CA ASP A 265 12.53 5.30 0.91
C ASP A 265 12.98 3.98 1.56
N GLY A 266 12.02 3.07 1.75
CA GLY A 266 12.27 1.72 2.25
C GLY A 266 13.02 0.83 1.25
N ALA A 267 13.08 1.21 -0.03
CA ALA A 267 13.83 0.51 -1.08
C ALA A 267 15.30 0.27 -0.70
N ILE A 268 15.85 1.12 0.18
CA ILE A 268 17.16 0.90 0.80
C ILE A 268 17.04 -0.21 1.86
N GLY A 269 17.30 -1.44 1.43
CA GLY A 269 17.38 -2.60 2.32
C GLY A 269 16.04 -3.30 2.64
N PHE A 270 14.89 -2.65 2.43
CA PHE A 270 13.56 -3.17 2.77
C PHE A 270 12.56 -3.00 1.61
N ASN A 271 13.04 -3.18 0.37
CA ASN A 271 12.24 -2.95 -0.83
C ASN A 271 11.06 -3.93 -0.97
N ASN A 272 11.23 -5.16 -0.48
CA ASN A 272 10.17 -6.16 -0.43
C ASN A 272 9.69 -6.28 1.03
N PRO A 273 8.49 -5.79 1.38
CA PRO A 273 7.99 -5.74 2.76
C PRO A 273 7.37 -7.06 3.24
N THR A 274 7.64 -8.18 2.56
CA THR A 274 6.99 -9.48 2.86
C THR A 274 7.41 -10.03 4.22
N GLU A 275 8.68 -9.87 4.60
CA GLU A 275 9.18 -10.31 5.90
C GLU A 275 8.56 -9.45 7.02
N GLU A 276 8.55 -8.12 6.86
CA GLU A 276 7.88 -7.20 7.78
C GLU A 276 6.39 -7.54 7.96
N LEU A 277 5.71 -7.85 6.87
CA LEU A 277 4.31 -8.24 6.87
C LEU A 277 4.09 -9.59 7.58
N TYR A 278 4.93 -10.59 7.31
CA TYR A 278 4.85 -11.90 7.95
C TYR A 278 4.98 -11.78 9.47
N ASP A 279 6.05 -11.12 9.92
CA ASP A 279 6.37 -10.95 11.35
C ASP A 279 5.28 -10.16 12.08
N GLU A 280 4.75 -9.13 11.43
CA GLU A 280 3.70 -8.30 11.99
C GLU A 280 2.39 -9.07 12.17
N VAL A 281 2.01 -9.93 11.22
CA VAL A 281 0.82 -10.78 11.36
C VAL A 281 1.00 -11.83 12.46
N GLU A 282 2.17 -12.47 12.54
CA GLU A 282 2.44 -13.41 13.64
C GLU A 282 2.47 -12.72 15.00
N TYR A 283 2.96 -11.47 15.06
CA TYR A 283 2.94 -10.69 16.29
C TYR A 283 1.50 -10.39 16.75
N LEU A 284 0.61 -10.02 15.83
CA LEU A 284 -0.76 -9.62 16.16
C LEU A 284 -1.67 -10.81 16.52
N TYR A 285 -1.51 -11.95 15.85
CA TYR A 285 -2.46 -13.06 15.93
C TYR A 285 -1.84 -14.38 16.40
N GLY A 286 -0.54 -14.39 16.72
CA GLY A 286 0.20 -15.56 17.17
C GLY A 286 0.81 -16.39 16.04
N ALA A 287 1.57 -17.41 16.44
CA ALA A 287 2.28 -18.29 15.51
C ALA A 287 1.32 -19.00 14.54
N LYS A 288 1.74 -19.15 13.27
CA LYS A 288 0.95 -19.78 12.20
C LYS A 288 -0.34 -19.01 11.85
N ALA A 289 -0.42 -17.73 12.20
CA ALA A 289 -1.54 -16.88 11.80
C ALA A 289 -1.59 -16.62 10.29
N ASN A 290 -0.45 -16.63 9.61
CA ASN A 290 -0.38 -16.49 8.16
C ASN A 290 -0.92 -17.76 7.47
N SER A 291 -1.94 -17.61 6.60
CA SER A 291 -2.46 -18.68 5.73
C SER A 291 -1.91 -18.57 4.32
N LEU A 292 -1.90 -17.34 3.78
CA LEU A 292 -1.44 -17.04 2.44
C LEU A 292 -0.74 -15.69 2.46
N ILE A 293 0.42 -15.61 1.81
CA ILE A 293 1.06 -14.34 1.48
C ILE A 293 1.35 -14.31 -0.01
N LEU A 294 0.81 -13.30 -0.70
CA LEU A 294 1.11 -13.02 -2.09
C LEU A 294 2.07 -11.82 -2.17
N SER A 295 3.29 -12.03 -2.66
CA SER A 295 4.26 -10.96 -2.91
C SER A 295 4.34 -10.67 -4.41
N ILE A 296 4.15 -9.41 -4.78
CA ILE A 296 4.20 -8.95 -6.17
C ILE A 296 5.35 -7.96 -6.34
N GLY A 297 6.42 -8.44 -7.00
CA GLY A 297 7.59 -7.62 -7.34
C GLY A 297 7.36 -6.66 -8.51
N THR A 298 8.31 -5.76 -8.72
CA THR A 298 8.32 -4.79 -9.85
C THR A 298 9.23 -5.21 -11.01
N GLY A 299 9.63 -6.48 -11.04
CA GLY A 299 10.53 -7.08 -12.03
C GLY A 299 12.01 -6.94 -11.68
N LEU A 300 12.83 -7.80 -12.26
CA LEU A 300 14.30 -7.75 -12.15
C LEU A 300 14.89 -7.21 -13.44
N HIS A 301 15.92 -6.39 -13.33
CA HIS A 301 16.75 -6.06 -14.48
C HIS A 301 17.79 -7.17 -14.63
N GLU A 302 17.92 -7.78 -15.82
CA GLU A 302 19.06 -8.66 -16.06
C GLU A 302 20.34 -7.79 -16.00
N PRO A 303 21.36 -8.21 -15.22
CA PRO A 303 22.62 -7.49 -15.20
C PRO A 303 23.22 -7.57 -16.59
N ARG A 304 23.40 -6.40 -17.23
CA ARG A 304 24.17 -6.34 -18.48
C ARG A 304 25.60 -6.75 -18.14
N SER A 305 26.08 -7.85 -18.70
CA SER A 305 27.48 -8.26 -18.62
C SER A 305 28.34 -7.21 -19.34
N PHE A 306 28.79 -6.18 -18.62
CA PHE A 306 29.82 -5.28 -19.11
C PHE A 306 31.17 -5.96 -18.92
N GLY A 307 31.70 -6.51 -20.02
CA GLY A 307 33.11 -6.89 -20.10
C GLY A 307 33.98 -5.63 -20.05
N GLY A 308 34.35 -5.19 -18.86
CA GLY A 308 35.25 -4.05 -18.64
C GLY A 308 35.36 -3.69 -17.16
N PRO A 309 36.53 -3.29 -16.66
CA PRO A 309 36.76 -3.11 -15.23
C PRO A 309 36.30 -1.70 -14.78
N ILE A 310 35.00 -1.45 -14.71
CA ILE A 310 34.43 -0.36 -13.90
C ILE A 310 33.10 -0.84 -13.30
N GLY A 311 33.13 -1.07 -11.99
CA GLY A 311 32.07 -1.70 -11.22
C GLY A 311 30.86 -0.81 -10.92
N VAL A 312 29.69 -1.43 -11.04
CA VAL A 312 28.59 -1.48 -10.05
C VAL A 312 28.30 -0.19 -9.28
N VAL A 313 27.36 0.63 -9.78
CA VAL A 313 26.28 1.27 -9.00
C VAL A 313 25.14 1.63 -9.97
N ALA A 314 24.16 0.75 -10.17
CA ALA A 314 22.92 1.13 -10.86
C ALA A 314 21.70 0.26 -10.52
N ASP A 315 21.88 -0.97 -10.05
CA ASP A 315 20.78 -1.95 -10.00
C ASP A 315 20.01 -2.03 -8.66
N ALA A 316 19.97 -0.95 -7.86
CA ALA A 316 19.31 -1.00 -6.54
C ALA A 316 18.38 0.19 -6.22
N LEU A 317 17.83 0.89 -7.22
CA LEU A 317 16.80 1.94 -7.03
C LEU A 317 15.59 1.77 -7.97
#